data_AF-W2T890-F1
#
_entry.id   AF-W2T890-F1
#
_cell.length_a   1.000
_cell.length_b   1.000
_cell.length_c   1.000
_cell.angle_alpha   90.00
_cell.angle_beta   90.00
_cell.angle_gamma   90.00
#
_symmetry.space_group_name_H-M   'P 1'
#
loop_
_entity.id
_entity.type
_entity.pdbx_description
1 polymer ?
#
loop_
_entity_poly.entity_id
_entity_poly.type
_entity_poly.pdbx_seq_one_letter_code
_entity_poly.pdbx_strand_id
1 'polypeptide(L)'
;MLAYSTLDLHNKYLEKADDDFFYHFGFGTKNVHIPKLFGDTKTQKHFSTNYKIESVREGHQSMIQANWQIIGNNTERGIKR
;
A
#
# COMPACT_ATOMS: atom_id res chain seq x y z
N MET A 1 2.36 -2.24 -22.21
CA MET A 1 1.72 -2.47 -20.89
C MET A 1 2.78 -3.12 -20.01
N LEU A 2 3.23 -2.47 -18.93
CA LEU A 2 4.13 -3.12 -17.96
C LEU A 2 3.28 -4.11 -17.15
N ALA A 3 3.41 -5.40 -17.44
CA ALA A 3 2.80 -6.44 -16.63
C ALA A 3 3.61 -6.58 -15.34
N TYR A 4 3.05 -6.16 -14.21
CA TYR A 4 3.62 -6.48 -12.91
C TYR A 4 3.55 -8.00 -12.71
N SER A 5 4.61 -8.63 -12.20
CA SER A 5 4.57 -10.06 -11.87
C SER A 5 3.43 -10.31 -10.88
N THR A 6 2.58 -11.27 -11.19
CA THR A 6 1.58 -11.76 -10.24
C THR A 6 2.32 -12.38 -9.05
N LEU A 7 1.92 -12.00 -7.83
CA LEU A 7 2.36 -12.70 -6.63
C LEU A 7 1.74 -14.10 -6.68
N ASP A 8 2.59 -15.11 -6.80
CA ASP A 8 2.15 -16.51 -6.82
C ASP A 8 2.12 -17.07 -5.40
N LEU A 9 1.18 -17.98 -5.13
CA LEU A 9 0.95 -18.55 -3.82
C LEU A 9 1.06 -20.07 -3.87
N HIS A 10 2.13 -20.60 -3.27
CA HIS A 10 2.40 -22.04 -3.26
C HIS A 10 1.69 -22.77 -2.12
N ASN A 11 0.36 -22.68 -2.06
CA ASN A 11 -0.47 -23.43 -1.12
C ASN A 11 -1.78 -23.91 -1.78
N LYS A 12 -1.78 -25.19 -2.19
CA LYS A 12 -2.92 -25.86 -2.87
C LYS A 12 -4.23 -25.91 -2.07
N TYR A 13 -4.18 -25.69 -0.76
CA TYR A 13 -5.38 -25.70 0.08
C TYR A 13 -6.07 -24.34 0.07
N LEU A 14 -5.36 -23.26 -0.21
CA LEU A 14 -5.93 -21.91 -0.20
C LEU A 14 -6.88 -21.67 -1.37
N GLU A 15 -6.61 -22.29 -2.53
CA GLU A 15 -7.50 -22.22 -3.70
C GLU A 15 -8.91 -22.77 -3.44
N LYS A 16 -9.04 -23.69 -2.48
CA LYS A 16 -10.30 -24.34 -2.11
C LYS A 16 -10.88 -23.79 -0.81
N ALA A 17 -10.20 -22.83 -0.19
CA ALA A 17 -10.67 -22.24 1.05
C ALA A 17 -11.78 -21.23 0.73
N ASP A 18 -12.95 -21.43 1.33
CA ASP A 18 -14.07 -20.49 1.23
C ASP A 18 -13.78 -19.15 1.93
N ASP A 19 -12.80 -19.14 2.85
CA ASP A 19 -12.34 -17.98 3.58
C ASP A 19 -10.91 -18.19 4.09
N ASP A 20 -10.14 -17.11 4.12
CA ASP A 20 -8.82 -17.03 4.74
C ASP A 20 -8.82 -15.91 5.77
N PHE A 21 -8.59 -16.26 7.03
CA PHE A 21 -8.53 -15.33 8.15
C PHE A 21 -7.09 -15.15 8.63
N PHE A 22 -6.56 -13.96 8.44
CA PHE A 22 -5.22 -13.59 8.87
C PHE A 22 -5.22 -13.24 10.36
N TYR A 23 -5.12 -14.27 11.21
CA TYR A 23 -5.30 -14.16 12.66
C TYR A 23 -4.52 -13.01 13.33
N HIS A 24 -3.23 -12.87 13.03
CA HIS A 24 -2.38 -11.85 13.64
C HIS A 24 -2.68 -10.41 13.18
N PHE A 25 -3.38 -10.26 12.05
CA PHE A 25 -3.82 -8.96 11.54
C PHE A 25 -5.28 -8.66 11.87
N GLY A 26 -6.05 -9.65 12.35
CA GLY A 26 -7.43 -9.47 12.78
C GLY A 26 -8.45 -9.29 11.64
N PHE A 27 -8.10 -9.62 10.41
CA PHE A 27 -9.01 -9.56 9.25
C PHE A 27 -8.88 -10.78 8.35
N GLY A 28 -9.88 -11.00 7.49
CA GLY A 28 -9.89 -12.08 6.51
C GLY A 28 -10.66 -11.71 5.25
N THR A 29 -10.70 -12.64 4.30
CA THR A 29 -11.31 -12.43 2.99
C THR A 29 -12.82 -12.16 3.03
N LYS A 30 -13.54 -12.68 4.02
CA LYS A 30 -14.97 -12.37 4.22
C LYS A 30 -15.24 -10.95 4.72
N ASN A 31 -14.35 -10.40 5.53
CA ASN A 31 -14.60 -9.16 6.27
C ASN A 31 -13.96 -7.94 5.59
N VAL A 32 -13.02 -8.17 4.66
CA VAL A 32 -12.24 -7.13 4.03
C VAL A 32 -12.09 -7.40 2.52
N HIS A 33 -12.36 -6.39 1.70
CA HIS A 33 -12.14 -6.46 0.26
C HIS A 33 -10.66 -6.22 -0.08
N ILE A 34 -9.83 -7.26 0.03
CA ILE A 34 -8.36 -7.20 -0.11
C ILE A 34 -7.90 -6.50 -1.41
N PRO A 35 -8.43 -6.80 -2.61
CA PRO A 35 -7.98 -6.12 -3.84
C PRO A 35 -8.22 -4.61 -3.82
N LYS A 36 -9.24 -4.14 -3.09
CA LYS A 36 -9.58 -2.72 -3.00
C LYS A 36 -8.65 -1.99 -2.03
N LEU A 37 -8.24 -2.66 -0.95
CA LEU A 37 -7.35 -2.05 0.06
C LEU A 37 -5.87 -2.08 -0.35
N PHE A 38 -5.43 -3.12 -1.05
CA PHE A 38 -4.00 -3.37 -1.27
C PHE A 38 -3.61 -3.52 -2.75
N GLY A 39 -4.55 -3.46 -3.70
CA GLY A 39 -4.26 -3.68 -5.13
C GLY A 39 -3.35 -2.63 -5.76
N ASP A 40 -3.28 -1.43 -5.18
CA ASP A 40 -2.38 -0.35 -5.58
C ASP A 40 -1.01 -0.41 -4.91
N THR A 41 -0.84 -1.27 -3.90
CA THR A 41 0.41 -1.40 -3.15
C THR A 41 1.53 -1.93 -4.05
N LYS A 42 2.63 -1.16 -4.15
CA LYS A 42 3.81 -1.52 -4.96
C LYS A 42 5.05 -1.83 -4.13
N THR A 43 5.09 -1.37 -2.89
CA THR A 43 6.25 -1.53 -2.00
C THR A 43 5.79 -1.92 -0.61
N GLN A 44 6.46 -2.91 -0.02
CA GLN A 44 6.25 -3.31 1.37
C GLN A 44 7.58 -3.15 2.12
N LYS A 45 7.53 -2.57 3.32
CA LYS A 45 8.67 -2.49 4.23
C LYS A 45 8.33 -3.22 5.51
N HIS A 46 9.25 -4.03 6.01
CA HIS A 46 9.07 -4.79 7.23
C HIS A 46 10.05 -4.29 8.31
N PHE A 47 9.57 -4.14 9.53
CA PHE A 47 10.36 -3.70 10.67
C PHE A 47 9.97 -4.51 11.90
N SER A 48 10.96 -4.76 12.77
CA SER A 48 10.75 -5.52 14.00
C SER A 48 10.04 -4.75 15.12
N THR A 49 9.95 -3.43 15.03
CA THR A 49 9.32 -2.59 16.06
C THR A 49 8.35 -1.59 15.45
N ASN A 50 7.21 -1.39 16.13
CA ASN A 50 6.18 -0.44 15.70
C ASN A 50 6.72 0.98 15.58
N TYR A 51 7.61 1.40 16.49
CA TYR A 51 8.23 2.72 16.44
C TYR A 51 8.92 3.01 15.09
N LYS A 52 9.64 2.04 14.53
CA LYS A 52 10.30 2.20 13.22
C LYS A 52 9.28 2.28 12.08
N ILE A 53 8.20 1.50 12.16
CA ILE A 53 7.10 1.53 11.18
C ILE A 53 6.49 2.93 11.15
N GLU A 54 6.14 3.47 12.33
CA GLU A 54 5.51 4.78 12.45
C GLU A 54 6.42 5.91 11.97
N SER A 55 7.69 5.89 12.37
CA SER A 55 8.67 6.90 11.92
C SER A 55 8.82 6.93 10.39
N VAL A 56 8.87 5.75 9.74
CA VAL A 56 8.97 5.67 8.27
C VAL A 56 7.65 6.08 7.60
N ARG A 57 6.50 5.72 8.18
CA ARG A 57 5.19 6.13 7.69
C ARG A 57 5.05 7.65 7.67
N GLU A 58 5.43 8.30 8.77
CA GLU A 58 5.38 9.77 8.91
C GLU A 58 6.35 10.46 7.95
N GLY A 59 7.59 9.98 7.84
CA GLY A 59 8.57 10.51 6.89
C GLY A 59 8.07 10.42 5.43
N HIS A 60 7.46 9.29 5.06
CA HIS A 60 6.91 9.08 3.72
C HIS A 60 5.71 10.00 3.42
N GLN A 61 4.81 10.19 4.40
CA GLN A 61 3.69 11.12 4.28
C GLN A 61 4.16 12.56 4.08
N SER A 62 5.14 13.01 4.87
CA SER A 62 5.74 14.35 4.75
C SER A 62 6.37 14.58 3.37
N MET A 63 7.08 13.57 2.83
CA MET A 63 7.65 13.65 1.47
C MET A 63 6.57 13.77 0.39
N ILE A 64 5.49 12.99 0.48
CA ILE A 64 4.38 13.06 -0.47
C ILE A 64 3.73 14.44 -0.44
N GLN A 65 3.47 14.96 0.76
CA GLN A 65 2.85 16.29 0.94
C GLN A 65 3.75 17.40 0.37
N ALA A 66 5.05 17.37 0.67
CA ALA A 66 6.01 18.34 0.13
C ALA A 66 6.04 18.32 -1.41
N ASN A 67 6.03 17.12 -2.02
CA ASN A 67 6.02 17.00 -3.47
C ASN A 67 4.72 17.55 -4.09
N TRP A 68 3.57 17.29 -3.47
CA TRP A 68 2.29 17.86 -3.90
C TRP A 68 2.28 19.39 -3.86
N GLN A 69 2.82 20.00 -2.80
CA GLN A 69 2.93 21.45 -2.70
C GLN A 69 3.83 22.04 -3.80
N ILE A 70 4.97 21.41 -4.10
CA ILE A 70 5.87 21.84 -5.17
C ILE A 70 5.14 21.82 -6.52
N ILE A 71 4.41 20.76 -6.82
CA ILE A 71 3.65 20.62 -8.07
C ILE A 71 2.54 21.68 -8.15
N GLY A 72 1.78 21.88 -7.08
CA GLY A 72 0.75 22.93 -7.02
C GLY A 72 1.32 24.32 -7.28
N ASN A 73 2.39 24.68 -6.58
CA ASN A 73 3.06 25.97 -6.70
C ASN A 73 3.66 26.23 -8.10
N ASN A 74 4.07 25.18 -8.81
CA ASN A 74 4.57 25.29 -10.18
C ASN A 74 3.42 25.40 -11.19
N THR A 75 2.32 24.69 -10.96
CA THR A 75 1.09 24.79 -11.77
C THR A 75 0.52 26.21 -11.71
N GLU A 76 0.41 26.79 -10.51
CA GLU A 76 -0.09 28.17 -10.34
C GLU A 76 0.81 29.21 -11.00
N ARG A 77 2.13 29.02 -10.94
CA ARG A 77 3.10 29.91 -11.62
C ARG A 77 3.05 29.78 -13.14
N GLY A 78 2.70 28.61 -13.67
CA GLY A 78 2.51 28.40 -15.11
C GLY A 78 1.21 28.99 -15.64
N ILE A 79 0.13 29.01 -14.84
CA ILE A 79 -1.17 29.61 -15.21
C ILE A 79 -1.12 31.14 -15.17
N LYS A 80 -0.25 31.74 -14.36
CA LYS A 80 -0.09 33.20 -14.24
C LYS A 80 0.87 33.82 -15.28
N ARG A 81 1.34 33.05 -16.27
CA ARG A 81 2.20 33.52 -17.38
C ARG A 81 1.44 33.59 -18.69
#